data_AF-A0A7W6KAA6-F1
#
_entry.id   AF-A0A7W6KAA6-F1
#
_cell.length_a   1.000
_cell.length_b   1.000
_cell.length_c   1.000
_cell.angle_alpha   90.00
_cell.angle_beta   90.00
_cell.angle_gamma   90.00
#
_symmetry.space_group_name_H-M   'P 1'
#
loop_
_entity.id
_entity.type
_entity.pdbx_description
1 polymer ?
#
loop_
_entity_poly.entity_id
_entity_poly.type
_entity_poly.pdbx_seq_one_letter_code
_entity_poly.pdbx_strand_id
1 'polypeptide(L)'
;MVKFLKITAAIVLLLFVFFACICKYRTYQAEQTAIPKSAISLIQINVDELYKTIAANMLSHPVYYFKSDFKKNTAAAGPRKLVTGLSIPASIYLYNLANKPADAIFSSLEIKSISDFENFIKNVLHLQVTKKTEGINIAKSQLGNLVICYNHKVAAFAITTRAENLEPDLLGILNKKNTVKASESRFKAQLALKKHVVFSNSGHNGWIDFRNGQIDFGDVLSSADILPANQSFQHQQNTGNTVNFSLNANFKQGLNKAYRFKNFSLEWDSLLKYYKGNLDLEWTNSITQTDSVITYEYNDNFEKVEKVSFRKSEIPNFVIRINADTKGLMRYLDHQNIINKDSATLNKAIFPLFKVFVKHTDQQFVLSSKKDMKSTASYTKSDNLFMLNINFQKLNKQINQSLINRYLKNLAQLSISGKADESGKINIRGALSMSNKDINSLYLLLSSF
;
A
#
# COMPACT_ATOMS: atom_id res chain seq x y z
N MET A 1 -31.20 23.66 40.88
CA MET A 1 -30.28 22.70 40.22
C MET A 1 -30.91 21.96 39.04
N VAL A 2 -32.07 21.29 39.21
CA VAL A 2 -32.74 20.51 38.13
C VAL A 2 -33.12 21.34 36.90
N LYS A 3 -33.62 22.58 37.07
CA LYS A 3 -33.95 23.48 35.95
C LYS A 3 -32.71 23.86 35.11
N PHE A 4 -31.59 24.15 35.77
CA PHE A 4 -30.32 24.47 35.11
C PHE A 4 -29.76 23.28 34.33
N LEU A 5 -29.86 22.06 34.90
CA LEU A 5 -29.44 20.83 34.23
C LEU A 5 -30.29 20.56 32.97
N LYS A 6 -31.61 20.77 33.05
CA LYS A 6 -32.54 20.63 31.90
C LYS A 6 -32.22 21.62 30.77
N ILE A 7 -31.95 22.89 31.11
CA ILE A 7 -31.58 23.92 30.13
C ILE A 7 -30.24 23.56 29.47
N THR A 8 -29.24 23.16 30.27
CA THR A 8 -27.93 22.76 29.75
C THR A 8 -28.04 21.55 28.83
N ALA A 9 -28.80 20.53 29.21
CA ALA A 9 -29.04 19.35 28.38
C ALA A 9 -29.76 19.71 27.07
N ALA A 10 -30.74 20.62 27.11
CA ALA A 10 -31.44 21.10 25.91
C ALA A 10 -30.49 21.85 24.95
N ILE A 11 -29.61 22.71 25.48
CA ILE A 11 -28.61 23.44 24.67
C ILE A 11 -27.62 22.45 24.02
N VAL A 12 -27.11 21.48 24.80
CA VAL A 12 -26.19 20.46 24.27
C VAL A 12 -26.87 19.62 23.19
N LEU A 13 -28.14 19.23 23.38
CA LEU A 13 -28.91 18.50 22.39
C LEU A 13 -29.09 19.32 21.12
N LEU A 14 -29.44 20.61 21.24
CA LEU A 14 -29.63 21.50 20.10
C LEU A 14 -28.32 21.72 19.31
N LEU A 15 -27.19 21.87 20.00
CA LEU A 15 -25.87 21.92 19.38
C LEU A 15 -25.53 20.62 18.64
N PHE A 16 -25.89 19.46 19.22
CA PHE A 16 -25.65 18.17 18.58
C PHE A 16 -26.47 18.00 17.29
N VAL A 17 -27.75 18.40 17.32
CA VAL A 17 -28.62 18.42 16.12
C VAL A 17 -28.07 19.38 15.07
N PHE A 18 -27.69 20.60 15.46
CA PHE A 18 -27.10 21.58 14.55
C PHE A 18 -25.83 21.05 13.87
N PHE A 19 -24.93 20.43 14.64
CA PHE A 19 -23.71 19.82 14.12
C PHE A 19 -24.03 18.67 13.14
N ALA A 20 -24.99 17.80 13.49
CA ALA A 20 -25.42 16.71 12.61
C ALA A 20 -26.01 17.23 11.29
N CYS A 21 -26.80 18.31 11.33
CA CYS A 21 -27.34 18.98 10.14
C CYS A 21 -26.22 19.56 9.26
N ILE A 22 -25.21 20.22 9.84
CA ILE A 22 -24.06 20.73 9.09
C ILE A 22 -23.29 19.60 8.42
N CYS A 23 -22.99 18.52 9.14
CA CYS A 23 -22.31 17.36 8.55
C CYS A 23 -23.10 16.77 7.39
N LYS A 24 -24.42 16.59 7.54
CA LYS A 24 -25.29 16.09 6.47
C LYS A 24 -25.32 17.01 5.26
N TYR A 25 -25.39 18.32 5.46
CA TYR A 25 -25.35 19.31 4.39
C TYR A 25 -24.01 19.27 3.65
N ARG A 26 -22.88 19.19 4.37
CA ARG A 26 -21.55 19.09 3.75
C ARG A 26 -21.38 17.79 2.94
N THR A 27 -21.89 16.66 3.44
CA THR A 27 -21.92 15.39 2.67
C THR A 27 -22.74 15.53 1.41
N TYR A 28 -23.95 16.11 1.49
CA TYR A 28 -24.79 16.35 0.32
C TYR A 28 -24.08 17.23 -0.72
N GLN A 29 -23.41 18.30 -0.31
CA GLN A 29 -22.64 19.15 -1.24
C GLN A 29 -21.49 18.39 -1.91
N ALA A 30 -20.78 17.55 -1.15
CA ALA A 30 -19.72 16.72 -1.72
C ALA A 30 -20.27 15.74 -2.78
N GLU A 31 -21.44 15.13 -2.54
CA GLU A 31 -22.11 14.25 -3.50
C GLU A 31 -22.51 14.96 -4.81
N GLN A 32 -22.77 16.27 -4.76
CA GLN A 32 -23.05 17.11 -5.94
C GLN A 32 -21.79 17.51 -6.73
N THR A 33 -20.59 17.14 -6.28
CA THR A 33 -19.34 17.49 -6.97
C THR A 33 -19.34 16.93 -8.40
N ALA A 34 -19.07 17.80 -9.37
CA ALA A 34 -19.03 17.43 -10.78
C ALA A 34 -17.72 16.70 -11.11
N ILE A 35 -17.81 15.48 -11.60
CA ILE A 35 -16.68 14.68 -12.09
C ILE A 35 -16.80 14.46 -13.60
N PRO A 36 -15.70 14.42 -14.38
CA PRO A 36 -15.78 14.14 -15.82
C PRO A 36 -16.38 12.76 -16.12
N LYS A 37 -17.26 12.69 -17.13
CA LYS A 37 -17.85 11.41 -17.60
C LYS A 37 -16.79 10.44 -18.16
N SER A 38 -15.65 10.96 -18.61
CA SER A 38 -14.51 10.18 -19.10
C SER A 38 -13.63 9.58 -17.99
N ALA A 39 -13.97 9.78 -16.71
CA ALA A 39 -13.18 9.23 -15.61
C ALA A 39 -13.19 7.69 -15.63
N ILE A 40 -11.99 7.07 -15.71
CA ILE A 40 -11.81 5.60 -15.78
C ILE A 40 -11.51 4.95 -14.43
N SER A 41 -11.10 5.75 -13.46
CA SER A 41 -10.87 5.36 -12.07
C SER A 41 -11.25 6.53 -11.17
N LEU A 42 -11.52 6.24 -9.90
CA LEU A 42 -11.81 7.25 -8.92
C LEU A 42 -11.33 6.82 -7.53
N ILE A 43 -10.79 7.78 -6.78
CA ILE A 43 -10.48 7.69 -5.35
C ILE A 43 -11.26 8.79 -4.65
N GLN A 44 -12.06 8.42 -3.66
CA GLN A 44 -12.73 9.34 -2.74
C GLN A 44 -12.03 9.28 -1.38
N ILE A 45 -11.69 10.45 -0.85
CA ILE A 45 -11.22 10.62 0.53
C ILE A 45 -12.35 11.28 1.31
N ASN A 46 -12.96 10.54 2.23
CA ASN A 46 -14.03 11.03 3.10
C ASN A 46 -13.45 11.78 4.30
N VAL A 47 -13.17 13.06 4.07
CA VAL A 47 -12.55 13.97 5.05
C VAL A 47 -13.38 14.08 6.33
N ASP A 48 -14.71 14.14 6.21
CA ASP A 48 -15.56 14.25 7.41
C ASP A 48 -15.58 12.95 8.23
N GLU A 49 -15.54 11.78 7.59
CA GLU A 49 -15.43 10.49 8.33
C GLU A 49 -14.06 10.35 9.00
N LEU A 50 -12.99 10.79 8.33
CA LEU A 50 -11.67 10.92 8.92
C LEU A 50 -11.68 11.84 10.16
N TYR A 51 -12.30 13.02 10.05
CA TYR A 51 -12.41 13.93 11.19
C TYR A 51 -13.23 13.34 12.33
N LYS A 52 -14.36 12.67 12.04
CA LYS A 52 -15.17 12.02 13.09
C LYS A 52 -14.36 11.00 13.88
N THR A 53 -13.63 10.13 13.20
CA THR A 53 -12.86 9.06 13.86
C THR A 53 -11.66 9.61 14.63
N ILE A 54 -10.94 10.60 14.09
CA ILE A 54 -9.85 11.26 14.80
C ILE A 54 -10.37 12.07 16.00
N ALA A 55 -11.45 12.84 15.83
CA ALA A 55 -12.02 13.65 16.91
C ALA A 55 -12.58 12.78 18.05
N ALA A 56 -13.28 11.69 17.74
CA ALA A 56 -13.75 10.74 18.74
C ALA A 56 -12.57 10.12 19.52
N ASN A 57 -11.48 9.78 18.82
CA ASN A 57 -10.28 9.26 19.47
C ASN A 57 -9.60 10.32 20.35
N MET A 58 -9.53 11.57 19.87
CA MET A 58 -8.96 12.71 20.60
C MET A 58 -9.73 13.02 21.89
N LEU A 59 -11.06 12.96 21.85
CA LEU A 59 -11.91 13.12 23.05
C LEU A 59 -11.68 12.02 24.09
N SER A 60 -11.40 10.80 23.63
CA SER A 60 -11.13 9.65 24.51
C SER A 60 -9.70 9.64 25.05
N HIS A 61 -8.75 10.26 24.34
CA HIS A 61 -7.32 10.25 24.67
C HIS A 61 -6.70 11.66 24.64
N PRO A 62 -7.27 12.67 25.32
CA PRO A 62 -6.86 14.08 25.17
C PRO A 62 -5.39 14.31 25.53
N VAL A 63 -4.88 13.62 26.56
CA VAL A 63 -3.48 13.70 26.98
C VAL A 63 -2.51 13.33 25.85
N TYR A 64 -2.90 12.42 24.95
CA TYR A 64 -2.03 12.04 23.83
C TYR A 64 -1.94 13.14 22.77
N TYR A 65 -3.07 13.77 22.45
CA TYR A 65 -3.18 14.77 21.38
C TYR A 65 -2.71 16.18 21.81
N PHE A 66 -2.90 16.54 23.08
CA PHE A 66 -2.59 17.87 23.60
C PHE A 66 -1.29 17.93 24.42
N LYS A 67 -0.46 16.88 24.35
CA LYS A 67 0.79 16.74 25.13
C LYS A 67 1.79 17.89 24.94
N SER A 68 1.71 18.63 23.83
CA SER A 68 2.52 19.84 23.57
C SER A 68 1.99 21.11 24.24
N ASP A 69 0.68 21.23 24.43
CA ASP A 69 0.04 22.46 24.91
C ASP A 69 0.08 22.57 26.44
N PHE A 70 0.13 21.43 27.14
CA PHE A 70 0.29 21.40 28.60
C PHE A 70 1.73 21.62 29.09
N LYS A 71 2.74 21.65 28.19
CA LYS A 71 4.16 21.76 28.56
C LYS A 71 4.89 23.00 28.03
N LYS A 72 4.26 23.87 27.23
CA LYS A 72 4.94 25.06 26.67
C LYS A 72 4.37 26.37 27.21
N ASN A 73 5.03 26.88 28.24
CA ASN A 73 4.92 28.27 28.71
C ASN A 73 5.99 29.17 28.05
N THR A 74 6.31 28.91 26.79
CA THR A 74 7.28 29.70 26.01
C THR A 74 6.69 30.03 24.66
N ALA A 75 6.69 31.32 24.31
CA ALA A 75 6.25 31.93 23.06
C ALA A 75 7.08 31.49 21.82
N ALA A 76 7.28 30.19 21.65
CA ALA A 76 7.82 29.59 20.45
C ALA A 76 6.64 29.19 19.56
N ALA A 77 6.56 29.84 18.40
CA ALA A 77 5.53 29.68 17.38
C ALA A 77 4.94 28.25 17.34
N GLY A 78 3.64 28.15 17.64
CA GLY A 78 2.88 26.94 17.37
C GLY A 78 3.01 26.53 15.89
N PRO A 79 2.66 25.29 15.54
CA PRO A 79 2.71 24.83 14.16
C PRO A 79 1.99 25.86 13.26
N ARG A 80 2.74 26.47 12.33
CA ARG A 80 2.22 27.49 11.41
C ARG A 80 1.00 26.88 10.72
N LYS A 81 -0.19 27.42 11.01
CA LYS A 81 -1.43 26.96 10.40
C LYS A 81 -1.26 27.06 8.89
N LEU A 82 -1.33 25.93 8.19
CA LEU A 82 -1.23 25.91 6.74
C LEU A 82 -2.48 26.58 6.16
N VAL A 83 -2.33 27.82 5.68
CA VAL A 83 -3.42 28.56 5.04
C VAL A 83 -3.32 28.31 3.55
N THR A 84 -4.19 27.42 3.04
CA THR A 84 -4.18 27.03 1.62
C THR A 84 -5.08 27.88 0.74
N GLY A 85 -6.03 28.64 1.32
CA GLY A 85 -7.08 29.35 0.57
C GLY A 85 -8.14 28.44 -0.06
N LEU A 86 -8.03 27.11 0.06
CA LEU A 86 -8.99 26.13 -0.44
C LEU A 86 -10.08 25.83 0.60
N SER A 87 -11.30 25.57 0.11
CA SER A 87 -12.37 24.97 0.91
C SER A 87 -12.13 23.47 1.02
N ILE A 88 -12.23 22.92 2.24
CA ILE A 88 -12.11 21.48 2.47
C ILE A 88 -13.52 20.85 2.44
N PRO A 89 -13.89 20.14 1.36
CA PRO A 89 -15.20 19.50 1.26
C PRO A 89 -15.31 18.30 2.22
N ALA A 90 -16.51 17.74 2.37
CA ALA A 90 -16.69 16.50 3.13
C ALA A 90 -16.02 15.29 2.45
N SER A 91 -15.89 15.32 1.13
CA SER A 91 -15.17 14.32 0.34
C SER A 91 -14.33 14.99 -0.75
N ILE A 92 -13.10 14.50 -0.94
CA ILE A 92 -12.22 14.90 -2.04
C ILE A 92 -12.22 13.77 -3.07
N TYR A 93 -12.37 14.11 -4.35
CA TYR A 93 -12.35 13.15 -5.45
C TYR A 93 -11.10 13.32 -6.29
N LEU A 94 -10.35 12.24 -6.47
CA LEU A 94 -9.21 12.12 -7.36
C LEU A 94 -9.58 11.11 -8.45
N TYR A 95 -9.22 11.35 -9.71
CA TYR A 95 -9.61 10.46 -10.81
C TYR A 95 -8.60 10.47 -11.95
N ASN A 96 -8.49 9.35 -12.67
CA ASN A 96 -7.81 9.30 -13.97
C ASN A 96 -8.85 9.42 -15.09
N LEU A 97 -8.46 10.03 -16.21
CA LEU A 97 -9.32 10.21 -17.38
C LEU A 97 -8.97 9.19 -18.48
N ALA A 98 -9.98 8.80 -19.28
CA ALA A 98 -9.75 8.04 -20.50
C ALA A 98 -8.81 8.80 -21.45
N ASN A 99 -7.96 8.07 -22.17
CA ASN A 99 -6.99 8.63 -23.13
C ASN A 99 -5.96 9.59 -22.50
N LYS A 100 -5.67 9.43 -21.20
CA LYS A 100 -4.57 10.10 -20.49
C LYS A 100 -3.64 9.06 -19.87
N PRO A 101 -2.40 9.41 -19.51
CA PRO A 101 -1.49 8.49 -18.85
C PRO A 101 -2.11 7.95 -17.56
N ALA A 102 -1.85 6.66 -17.28
CA ALA A 102 -2.39 5.97 -16.11
C ALA A 102 -1.91 6.59 -14.78
N ASP A 103 -0.79 7.31 -14.81
CA ASP A 103 -0.21 8.02 -13.68
C ASP A 103 -0.67 9.48 -13.56
N ALA A 104 -1.48 9.99 -14.50
CA ALA A 104 -2.03 11.35 -14.45
C ALA A 104 -3.32 11.39 -13.61
N ILE A 105 -3.23 11.97 -12.42
CA ILE A 105 -4.32 12.08 -11.44
C ILE A 105 -4.88 13.51 -11.47
N PHE A 106 -6.20 13.64 -11.61
CA PHE A 106 -6.92 14.90 -11.68
C PHE A 106 -7.84 15.08 -10.48
N SER A 107 -8.11 16.34 -10.13
CA SER A 107 -9.10 16.71 -9.10
C SER A 107 -9.51 18.16 -9.24
N SER A 108 -10.51 18.58 -8.45
CA SER A 108 -10.88 19.98 -8.32
C SER A 108 -11.37 20.30 -6.91
N LEU A 109 -11.10 21.52 -6.45
CA LEU A 109 -11.50 22.03 -5.15
C LEU A 109 -11.98 23.47 -5.25
N GLU A 110 -12.93 23.84 -4.40
CA GLU A 110 -13.39 25.22 -4.31
C GLU A 110 -12.35 26.11 -3.61
N ILE A 111 -12.24 27.34 -4.07
CA ILE A 111 -11.38 28.38 -3.50
C ILE A 111 -12.23 29.22 -2.55
N LYS A 112 -11.83 29.22 -1.28
CA LYS A 112 -12.44 30.05 -0.23
C LYS A 112 -11.86 31.47 -0.25
N SER A 113 -10.57 31.59 -0.51
CA SER A 113 -9.84 32.87 -0.53
C SER A 113 -8.80 32.82 -1.63
N ILE A 114 -9.02 33.62 -2.69
CA ILE A 114 -8.13 33.66 -3.84
C ILE A 114 -6.74 34.20 -3.48
N SER A 115 -6.67 35.18 -2.59
CA SER A 115 -5.41 35.79 -2.14
C SER A 115 -4.57 34.78 -1.36
N ASP A 116 -5.18 34.06 -0.43
CA ASP A 116 -4.51 32.98 0.32
C ASP A 116 -4.09 31.83 -0.60
N PHE A 117 -4.92 31.48 -1.58
CA PHE A 117 -4.63 30.42 -2.53
C PHE A 117 -3.46 30.77 -3.45
N GLU A 118 -3.41 31.98 -3.99
CA GLU A 118 -2.28 32.44 -4.80
C GLU A 118 -0.99 32.55 -3.97
N ASN A 119 -1.11 32.98 -2.71
CA ASN A 119 0.00 32.99 -1.77
C ASN A 119 0.53 31.56 -1.51
N PHE A 120 -0.37 30.60 -1.28
CA PHE A 120 -0.03 29.19 -1.08
C PHE A 120 0.67 28.59 -2.31
N ILE A 121 0.12 28.81 -3.51
CA ILE A 121 0.69 28.33 -4.77
C ILE A 121 2.13 28.85 -4.97
N LYS A 122 2.37 30.14 -4.71
CA LYS A 122 3.69 30.77 -4.96
C LYS A 122 4.70 30.47 -3.86
N ASN A 123 4.30 30.57 -2.61
CA ASN A 123 5.23 30.59 -1.48
C ASN A 123 5.36 29.24 -0.77
N VAL A 124 4.38 28.34 -0.93
CA VAL A 124 4.45 26.99 -0.34
C VAL A 124 4.72 25.94 -1.41
N LEU A 125 4.02 26.00 -2.55
CA LEU A 125 4.20 25.05 -3.65
C LEU A 125 5.27 25.47 -4.67
N HIS A 126 5.75 26.72 -4.62
CA HIS A 126 6.76 27.26 -5.53
C HIS A 126 6.41 27.09 -7.02
N LEU A 127 5.12 27.24 -7.36
CA LEU A 127 4.66 27.11 -8.75
C LEU A 127 4.77 28.43 -9.51
N GLN A 128 5.10 28.32 -10.80
CA GLN A 128 5.13 29.44 -11.73
C GLN A 128 3.72 29.74 -12.20
N VAL A 129 3.24 30.96 -11.98
CA VAL A 129 1.88 31.39 -12.34
C VAL A 129 1.90 32.18 -13.64
N THR A 130 1.13 31.73 -14.62
CA THR A 130 0.86 32.41 -15.88
C THR A 130 -0.62 32.82 -15.92
N LYS A 131 -0.89 34.11 -16.10
CA LYS A 131 -2.25 34.62 -16.27
C LYS A 131 -2.67 34.46 -17.74
N LYS A 132 -3.81 33.82 -18.01
CA LYS A 132 -4.41 33.78 -19.35
C LYS A 132 -5.50 34.84 -19.49
N THR A 133 -5.88 35.10 -20.74
CA THR A 133 -7.11 35.84 -21.07
C THR A 133 -8.32 35.10 -20.51
N GLU A 134 -9.40 35.83 -20.15
CA GLU A 134 -10.66 35.30 -19.57
C GLU A 134 -10.67 35.00 -18.06
N GLY A 135 -9.72 35.52 -17.28
CA GLY A 135 -9.76 35.41 -15.81
C GLY A 135 -9.45 34.01 -15.27
N ILE A 136 -8.79 33.19 -16.11
CA ILE A 136 -8.24 31.88 -15.74
C ILE A 136 -6.73 32.02 -15.58
N ASN A 137 -6.21 31.51 -14.46
CA ASN A 137 -4.80 31.45 -14.17
C ASN A 137 -4.31 30.00 -14.25
N ILE A 138 -3.06 29.83 -14.67
CA ILE A 138 -2.39 28.53 -14.72
C ILE A 138 -1.16 28.60 -13.82
N ALA A 139 -0.99 27.61 -12.95
CA ALA A 139 0.21 27.44 -12.15
C ALA A 139 0.87 26.09 -12.47
N LYS A 140 2.19 26.08 -12.66
CA LYS A 140 2.95 24.85 -12.98
C LYS A 140 4.16 24.68 -12.09
N SER A 141 4.50 23.43 -11.76
CA SER A 141 5.81 23.11 -11.18
C SER A 141 6.90 23.32 -12.22
N GLN A 142 8.15 23.50 -11.77
CA GLN A 142 9.30 23.62 -12.67
C GLN A 142 9.45 22.41 -13.60
N LEU A 143 9.09 21.21 -13.11
CA LEU A 143 9.14 19.97 -13.87
C LEU A 143 7.91 19.76 -14.78
N GLY A 144 6.90 20.65 -14.73
CA GLY A 144 5.67 20.52 -15.52
C GLY A 144 4.78 19.33 -15.13
N ASN A 145 5.07 18.67 -14.02
CA ASN A 145 4.42 17.44 -13.57
C ASN A 145 3.30 17.68 -12.53
N LEU A 146 3.16 18.92 -12.07
CA LEU A 146 2.01 19.44 -11.33
C LEU A 146 1.49 20.67 -12.06
N VAL A 147 0.22 20.65 -12.46
CA VAL A 147 -0.44 21.74 -13.18
C VAL A 147 -1.75 22.08 -12.49
N ILE A 148 -2.03 23.36 -12.29
CA ILE A 148 -3.25 23.88 -11.67
C ILE A 148 -3.86 24.91 -12.62
N CYS A 149 -5.11 24.72 -13.04
CA CYS A 149 -5.91 25.76 -13.69
C CYS A 149 -6.95 26.25 -12.69
N TYR A 150 -7.03 27.57 -12.46
CA TYR A 150 -7.94 28.11 -11.45
C TYR A 150 -8.57 29.44 -11.87
N ASN A 151 -9.76 29.70 -11.33
CA ASN A 151 -10.44 31.00 -11.38
C ASN A 151 -10.69 31.48 -9.93
N HIS A 152 -11.61 32.43 -9.72
CA HIS A 152 -11.91 32.95 -8.39
C HIS A 152 -12.72 31.99 -7.49
N LYS A 153 -13.29 30.90 -8.04
CA LYS A 153 -14.16 29.95 -7.31
C LYS A 153 -13.60 28.55 -7.20
N VAL A 154 -12.86 28.07 -8.19
CA VAL A 154 -12.44 26.66 -8.30
C VAL A 154 -11.00 26.59 -8.79
N ALA A 155 -10.27 25.63 -8.24
CA ALA A 155 -8.98 25.16 -8.74
C ALA A 155 -9.12 23.72 -9.22
N ALA A 156 -8.82 23.46 -10.49
CA ALA A 156 -8.62 22.13 -11.03
C ALA A 156 -7.12 21.85 -11.09
N PHE A 157 -6.69 20.67 -10.64
CA PHE A 157 -5.27 20.30 -10.64
C PHE A 157 -5.04 18.90 -11.16
N ALA A 158 -3.85 18.71 -11.75
CA ALA A 158 -3.36 17.44 -12.22
C ALA A 158 -1.93 17.19 -11.75
N ILE A 159 -1.64 15.95 -11.36
CA ILE A 159 -0.31 15.47 -11.00
C ILE A 159 0.01 14.26 -11.87
N THR A 160 1.21 14.20 -12.42
CA THR A 160 1.70 13.14 -13.31
C THR A 160 3.17 12.86 -13.01
N THR A 161 3.72 11.70 -13.40
CA THR A 161 5.16 11.44 -13.26
C THR A 161 5.98 12.10 -14.37
N ARG A 162 5.36 12.40 -15.52
CA ARG A 162 6.02 12.98 -16.69
C ARG A 162 5.26 14.21 -17.18
N ALA A 163 6.00 15.24 -17.57
CA ALA A 163 5.43 16.46 -18.12
C ALA A 163 4.58 16.15 -19.36
N GLU A 164 3.34 16.61 -19.36
CA GLU A 164 2.39 16.47 -20.47
C GLU A 164 1.49 17.71 -20.53
N ASN A 165 0.95 18.01 -21.71
CA ASN A 165 -0.02 19.07 -21.86
C ASN A 165 -1.41 18.64 -21.35
N LEU A 166 -1.64 18.84 -20.05
CA LEU A 166 -2.91 18.55 -19.38
C LEU A 166 -3.86 19.75 -19.26
N GLU A 167 -3.45 20.92 -19.79
CA GLU A 167 -4.23 22.16 -19.69
C GLU A 167 -5.65 22.06 -20.28
N PRO A 168 -5.86 21.47 -21.48
CA PRO A 168 -7.20 21.39 -22.06
C PRO A 168 -8.18 20.59 -21.19
N ASP A 169 -7.69 19.52 -20.55
CA ASP A 169 -8.50 18.68 -19.66
C ASP A 169 -8.84 19.43 -18.36
N LEU A 170 -7.86 20.14 -17.80
CA LEU A 170 -8.05 20.97 -16.61
C LEU A 170 -9.02 22.13 -16.85
N LEU A 171 -8.96 22.77 -18.03
CA LEU A 171 -9.94 23.78 -18.44
C LEU A 171 -11.34 23.17 -18.61
N GLY A 172 -11.43 21.95 -19.17
CA GLY A 172 -12.67 21.19 -19.25
C GLY A 172 -13.29 20.91 -17.89
N ILE A 173 -12.46 20.50 -16.91
CA ILE A 173 -12.87 20.29 -15.51
C ILE A 173 -13.35 21.60 -14.88
N LEU A 174 -12.57 22.67 -15.03
CA LEU A 174 -12.89 23.99 -14.46
C LEU A 174 -14.24 24.53 -14.98
N ASN A 175 -14.50 24.34 -16.28
CA ASN A 175 -15.74 24.75 -16.95
C ASN A 175 -16.86 23.71 -16.84
N LYS A 176 -16.69 22.64 -16.06
CA LYS A 176 -17.66 21.53 -15.86
C LYS A 176 -18.14 20.88 -17.16
N LYS A 177 -17.34 20.91 -18.23
CA LYS A 177 -17.67 20.33 -19.53
C LYS A 177 -17.77 18.80 -19.45
N ASN A 178 -18.86 18.23 -19.96
CA ASN A 178 -19.09 16.78 -20.00
C ASN A 178 -18.92 16.09 -18.63
N THR A 179 -19.41 16.74 -17.57
CA THR A 179 -19.36 16.21 -16.20
C THR A 179 -20.66 15.50 -15.81
N VAL A 180 -20.61 14.74 -14.72
CA VAL A 180 -21.73 14.12 -14.02
C VAL A 180 -21.52 14.32 -12.53
N LYS A 181 -22.59 14.38 -11.74
CA LYS A 181 -22.45 14.45 -10.27
C LYS A 181 -21.83 13.15 -9.75
N ALA A 182 -21.00 13.24 -8.70
CA ALA A 182 -20.37 12.09 -8.09
C ALA A 182 -21.41 11.02 -7.69
N SER A 183 -22.53 11.43 -7.08
CA SER A 183 -23.64 10.56 -6.69
C SER A 183 -24.37 9.86 -7.84
N GLU A 184 -24.29 10.40 -9.06
CA GLU A 184 -24.94 9.88 -10.26
C GLU A 184 -23.96 9.16 -11.19
N SER A 185 -22.68 9.13 -10.83
CA SER A 185 -21.62 8.52 -11.64
C SER A 185 -21.70 6.99 -11.64
N ARG A 186 -20.94 6.37 -12.55
CA ARG A 186 -20.73 4.91 -12.55
C ARG A 186 -20.07 4.39 -11.26
N PHE A 187 -19.50 5.27 -10.44
CA PHE A 187 -18.88 4.94 -9.16
C PHE A 187 -19.85 5.06 -7.96
N LYS A 188 -21.13 5.40 -8.18
CA LYS A 188 -22.12 5.71 -7.13
C LYS A 188 -22.18 4.67 -6.00
N ALA A 189 -22.14 3.39 -6.33
CA ALA A 189 -22.25 2.30 -5.34
C ALA A 189 -21.04 2.29 -4.40
N GLN A 190 -19.85 2.51 -4.96
CA GLN A 190 -18.59 2.54 -4.22
C GLN A 190 -18.50 3.83 -3.39
N LEU A 191 -18.91 4.97 -3.97
CA LEU A 191 -18.95 6.28 -3.31
C LEU A 191 -19.95 6.36 -2.14
N ALA A 192 -20.98 5.52 -2.12
CA ALA A 192 -21.94 5.44 -1.02
C ALA A 192 -21.36 4.75 0.23
N LEU A 193 -20.19 4.13 0.12
CA LEU A 193 -19.52 3.51 1.26
C LEU A 193 -19.00 4.59 2.22
N LYS A 194 -19.43 4.51 3.48
CA LYS A 194 -18.96 5.38 4.57
C LYS A 194 -17.60 4.91 5.10
N LYS A 195 -16.62 4.83 4.21
CA LYS A 195 -15.24 4.43 4.49
C LYS A 195 -14.31 5.62 4.37
N HIS A 196 -13.17 5.64 5.05
CA HIS A 196 -12.31 6.83 5.04
C HIS A 196 -11.70 7.11 3.66
N VAL A 197 -11.26 6.06 2.97
CA VAL A 197 -10.85 6.12 1.57
C VAL A 197 -11.57 5.02 0.82
N VAL A 198 -12.00 5.36 -0.39
CA VAL A 198 -12.72 4.47 -1.30
C VAL A 198 -12.07 4.61 -2.67
N PHE A 199 -11.81 3.51 -3.36
CA PHE A 199 -11.28 3.54 -4.72
C PHE A 199 -11.98 2.55 -5.64
N SER A 200 -12.06 2.88 -6.92
CA SER A 200 -12.75 2.09 -7.93
C SER A 200 -12.12 2.28 -9.31
N ASN A 201 -11.95 1.18 -10.04
CA ASN A 201 -11.65 1.17 -11.47
C ASN A 201 -12.27 -0.10 -12.10
N SER A 202 -11.93 -0.43 -13.35
CA SER A 202 -12.46 -1.62 -14.03
C SER A 202 -12.10 -2.96 -13.37
N GLY A 203 -10.98 -3.02 -12.65
CA GLY A 203 -10.47 -4.25 -12.02
C GLY A 203 -10.57 -4.29 -10.50
N HIS A 204 -10.79 -3.15 -9.84
CA HIS A 204 -10.69 -3.01 -8.38
C HIS A 204 -11.84 -2.19 -7.82
N ASN A 205 -12.34 -2.60 -6.66
CA ASN A 205 -13.30 -1.86 -5.86
C ASN A 205 -12.92 -2.04 -4.39
N GLY A 206 -12.25 -1.04 -3.82
CA GLY A 206 -11.67 -1.17 -2.50
C GLY A 206 -11.88 0.04 -1.61
N TRP A 207 -11.50 -0.14 -0.35
CA TRP A 207 -11.67 0.82 0.71
C TRP A 207 -10.59 0.67 1.79
N ILE A 208 -10.36 1.75 2.54
CA ILE A 208 -9.45 1.82 3.68
C ILE A 208 -10.15 2.58 4.81
N ASP A 209 -10.09 2.06 6.03
CA ASP A 209 -10.54 2.69 7.27
C ASP A 209 -9.38 2.81 8.26
N PHE A 210 -9.27 3.98 8.90
CA PHE A 210 -8.26 4.29 9.90
C PHE A 210 -8.91 4.35 11.29
N ARG A 211 -8.78 3.28 12.07
CA ARG A 211 -9.35 3.14 13.41
C ARG A 211 -8.29 3.30 14.49
N ASN A 212 -8.71 3.27 15.74
CA ASN A 212 -7.79 3.22 16.87
C ASN A 212 -6.94 1.96 16.76
N GLY A 213 -5.63 2.11 16.67
CA GLY A 213 -4.70 1.00 16.65
C GLY A 213 -4.71 0.13 15.41
N GLN A 214 -5.49 0.44 14.37
CA GLN A 214 -5.71 -0.48 13.26
C GLN A 214 -6.06 0.27 11.97
N ILE A 215 -5.56 -0.23 10.85
CA ILE A 215 -6.00 0.14 9.50
C ILE A 215 -6.67 -1.08 8.90
N ASP A 216 -7.97 -0.97 8.65
CA ASP A 216 -8.73 -1.99 7.95
C ASP A 216 -8.80 -1.64 6.48
N PHE A 217 -8.68 -2.64 5.61
CA PHE A 217 -8.83 -2.43 4.17
C PHE A 217 -9.47 -3.65 3.51
N GLY A 218 -10.08 -3.40 2.37
CA GLY A 218 -10.63 -4.45 1.52
C GLY A 218 -10.64 -4.05 0.06
N ASP A 219 -10.66 -5.04 -0.81
CA ASP A 219 -10.74 -4.87 -2.26
C ASP A 219 -11.49 -6.03 -2.89
N VAL A 220 -12.20 -5.77 -3.99
CA VAL A 220 -12.77 -6.79 -4.85
C VAL A 220 -12.01 -6.72 -6.18
N LEU A 221 -11.09 -7.66 -6.36
CA LEU A 221 -10.27 -7.78 -7.55
C LEU A 221 -10.99 -8.63 -8.60
N SER A 222 -11.23 -8.03 -9.76
CA SER A 222 -11.68 -8.72 -10.97
C SER A 222 -10.47 -8.92 -11.88
N SER A 223 -9.91 -10.14 -11.91
CA SER A 223 -8.77 -10.50 -12.75
C SER A 223 -9.07 -11.75 -13.57
N ALA A 224 -8.78 -11.70 -14.87
CA ALA A 224 -8.81 -12.88 -15.74
C ALA A 224 -7.51 -13.70 -15.67
N ASP A 225 -6.46 -13.17 -15.02
CA ASP A 225 -5.14 -13.78 -15.01
C ASP A 225 -4.88 -14.65 -13.77
N ILE A 226 -5.66 -14.47 -12.71
CA ILE A 226 -5.57 -15.22 -11.46
C ILE A 226 -6.80 -16.11 -11.34
N LEU A 227 -6.59 -17.41 -11.35
CA LEU A 227 -7.66 -18.42 -11.27
C LEU A 227 -7.54 -19.16 -9.93
N PRO A 228 -8.65 -19.50 -9.26
CA PRO A 228 -8.60 -20.36 -8.08
C PRO A 228 -7.93 -21.70 -8.41
N ALA A 229 -7.15 -22.24 -7.48
CA ALA A 229 -6.62 -23.60 -7.62
C ALA A 229 -7.75 -24.64 -7.50
N ASN A 230 -7.62 -25.78 -8.20
CA ASN A 230 -8.59 -26.88 -8.13
C ASN A 230 -8.69 -27.49 -6.72
N GLN A 231 -7.60 -27.40 -5.95
CA GLN A 231 -7.54 -27.81 -4.56
C GLN A 231 -6.76 -26.75 -3.78
N SER A 232 -7.33 -26.31 -2.67
CA SER A 232 -6.73 -25.29 -1.81
C SER A 232 -6.27 -25.93 -0.51
N PHE A 233 -4.95 -25.93 -0.33
CA PHE A 233 -4.30 -26.43 0.86
C PHE A 233 -3.53 -25.31 1.51
N GLN A 234 -3.34 -25.42 2.81
CA GLN A 234 -2.56 -24.46 3.53
C GLN A 234 -1.73 -25.19 4.55
N HIS A 235 -0.45 -24.84 4.61
CA HIS A 235 0.39 -25.34 5.69
C HIS A 235 -0.17 -24.91 7.05
N GLN A 236 -0.21 -25.85 7.99
CA GLN A 236 -0.68 -25.63 9.35
C GLN A 236 0.21 -24.58 10.01
N GLN A 237 -0.38 -23.42 10.30
CA GLN A 237 0.38 -22.25 10.73
C GLN A 237 1.03 -22.51 12.09
N ASN A 238 2.31 -22.16 12.19
CA ASN A 238 2.96 -22.02 13.48
C ASN A 238 2.76 -20.58 13.97
N THR A 239 2.16 -20.41 15.16
CA THR A 239 1.94 -19.09 15.80
C THR A 239 3.26 -18.35 16.06
N GLY A 240 4.39 -19.05 15.96
CA GLY A 240 5.76 -18.52 16.01
C GLY A 240 6.23 -17.75 14.78
N ASN A 241 5.53 -17.75 13.65
CA ASN A 241 6.07 -17.19 12.39
C ASN A 241 6.25 -15.66 12.43
N THR A 242 7.29 -15.18 11.74
CA THR A 242 7.59 -13.77 11.46
C THR A 242 6.88 -13.31 10.20
N VAL A 243 6.95 -14.12 9.12
CA VAL A 243 6.14 -13.95 7.91
C VAL A 243 5.54 -15.30 7.57
N ASN A 244 4.26 -15.30 7.22
CA ASN A 244 3.60 -16.45 6.61
C ASN A 244 2.84 -15.99 5.37
N PHE A 245 3.05 -16.67 4.26
CA PHE A 245 2.33 -16.42 3.02
C PHE A 245 1.87 -17.75 2.44
N SER A 246 0.63 -17.81 1.99
CA SER A 246 0.08 -18.97 1.30
C SER A 246 -0.71 -18.48 0.09
N LEU A 247 -0.56 -19.14 -1.04
CA LEU A 247 -1.26 -18.85 -2.28
C LEU A 247 -1.78 -20.15 -2.88
N ASN A 248 -3.08 -20.21 -3.10
CA ASN A 248 -3.83 -21.28 -3.76
C ASN A 248 -4.46 -20.75 -5.04
N ALA A 249 -3.62 -20.43 -6.02
CA ALA A 249 -4.05 -19.88 -7.28
C ALA A 249 -3.26 -20.49 -8.43
N ASN A 250 -3.96 -20.69 -9.55
CA ASN A 250 -3.39 -20.91 -10.87
C ASN A 250 -3.29 -19.56 -11.61
N PHE A 251 -2.45 -19.53 -12.64
CA PHE A 251 -2.23 -18.34 -13.45
C PHE A 251 -2.48 -18.63 -14.91
N LYS A 252 -2.99 -17.63 -15.63
CA LYS A 252 -3.20 -17.72 -17.08
C LYS A 252 -1.87 -17.94 -17.80
N GLN A 253 -1.83 -18.97 -18.66
CA GLN A 253 -0.71 -19.27 -19.54
C GLN A 253 -0.82 -18.48 -20.86
N GLY A 254 0.28 -18.38 -21.59
CA GLY A 254 0.36 -17.71 -22.89
C GLY A 254 0.57 -16.20 -22.79
N LEU A 255 1.11 -15.74 -21.66
CA LEU A 255 1.51 -14.34 -21.51
C LEU A 255 2.87 -14.06 -22.17
N ASN A 256 3.66 -15.11 -22.52
CA ASN A 256 4.96 -15.03 -23.18
C ASN A 256 5.91 -13.99 -22.53
N LYS A 257 5.85 -13.88 -21.20
CA LYS A 257 6.70 -12.94 -20.43
C LYS A 257 8.00 -13.62 -20.03
N ALA A 258 9.12 -12.98 -20.35
CA ALA A 258 10.45 -13.37 -19.91
C ALA A 258 10.96 -12.38 -18.85
N TYR A 259 11.40 -12.89 -17.70
CA TYR A 259 12.11 -12.09 -16.70
C TYR A 259 13.61 -12.32 -16.86
N ARG A 260 14.32 -11.27 -17.27
CA ARG A 260 15.77 -11.32 -17.49
C ARG A 260 16.50 -10.62 -16.36
N PHE A 261 17.48 -11.30 -15.77
CA PHE A 261 18.38 -10.73 -14.76
C PHE A 261 19.81 -11.16 -15.07
N LYS A 262 20.66 -10.19 -15.43
CA LYS A 262 22.01 -10.47 -15.94
C LYS A 262 21.95 -11.48 -17.09
N ASN A 263 22.58 -12.64 -16.94
CA ASN A 263 22.64 -13.72 -17.93
C ASN A 263 21.58 -14.81 -17.69
N PHE A 264 20.62 -14.57 -16.79
CA PHE A 264 19.55 -15.51 -16.47
C PHE A 264 18.25 -15.06 -17.12
N SER A 265 17.52 -16.01 -17.73
CA SER A 265 16.16 -15.79 -18.23
C SER A 265 15.20 -16.77 -17.57
N LEU A 266 14.09 -16.24 -17.06
CA LEU A 266 12.98 -17.00 -16.54
C LEU A 266 11.75 -16.75 -17.39
N GLU A 267 11.37 -17.76 -18.15
CA GLU A 267 10.20 -17.74 -19.03
C GLU A 267 8.97 -18.11 -18.20
N TRP A 268 8.02 -17.19 -18.12
CA TRP A 268 6.81 -17.33 -17.31
C TRP A 268 6.03 -18.59 -17.63
N ASP A 269 5.79 -18.85 -18.91
CA ASP A 269 5.02 -20.03 -19.34
C ASP A 269 5.78 -21.33 -19.11
N SER A 270 7.12 -21.30 -19.12
CA SER A 270 7.95 -22.46 -18.77
C SER A 270 7.89 -22.78 -17.28
N LEU A 271 7.83 -21.78 -16.41
CA LEU A 271 7.63 -21.97 -14.98
C LEU A 271 6.21 -22.49 -14.68
N LEU A 272 5.19 -21.84 -15.27
CA LEU A 272 3.80 -22.19 -15.04
C LEU A 272 3.44 -23.60 -15.53
N LYS A 273 4.12 -24.10 -16.57
CA LYS A 273 3.95 -25.48 -17.04
C LYS A 273 4.10 -26.51 -15.92
N TYR A 274 5.00 -26.26 -14.96
CA TYR A 274 5.28 -27.20 -13.88
C TYR A 274 4.56 -26.85 -12.58
N TYR A 275 4.04 -25.65 -12.43
CA TYR A 275 3.39 -25.18 -11.21
C TYR A 275 2.00 -25.83 -11.02
N LYS A 276 1.70 -26.28 -9.80
CA LYS A 276 0.46 -26.99 -9.45
C LYS A 276 -0.38 -26.22 -8.42
N GLY A 277 -0.48 -24.91 -8.58
CA GLY A 277 -1.52 -24.10 -7.95
C GLY A 277 -1.33 -23.76 -6.48
N ASN A 278 -0.25 -24.20 -5.81
CA ASN A 278 0.02 -23.88 -4.42
C ASN A 278 1.47 -23.43 -4.19
N LEU A 279 1.60 -22.33 -3.43
CA LEU A 279 2.86 -21.78 -2.95
C LEU A 279 2.71 -21.36 -1.49
N ASP A 280 3.63 -21.82 -0.64
CA ASP A 280 3.72 -21.40 0.76
C ASP A 280 5.10 -20.82 1.05
N LEU A 281 5.16 -19.77 1.86
CA LEU A 281 6.38 -19.20 2.42
C LEU A 281 6.22 -19.06 3.93
N GLU A 282 7.20 -19.57 4.65
CA GLU A 282 7.31 -19.40 6.09
C GLU A 282 8.66 -18.80 6.42
N TRP A 283 8.65 -17.71 7.17
CA TRP A 283 9.82 -17.16 7.83
C TRP A 283 9.56 -17.22 9.33
N THR A 284 10.37 -17.99 10.03
CA THR A 284 10.17 -18.27 11.47
C THR A 284 11.03 -17.36 12.34
N ASN A 285 12.35 -17.57 12.33
CA ASN A 285 13.35 -16.86 13.12
C ASN A 285 14.61 -16.56 12.30
N SER A 286 15.74 -16.33 12.95
CA SER A 286 17.06 -16.30 12.31
C SER A 286 17.82 -17.60 12.57
N ILE A 287 18.72 -17.97 11.66
CA ILE A 287 19.70 -19.05 11.84
C ILE A 287 21.11 -18.54 11.51
N THR A 288 22.13 -19.20 12.04
CA THR A 288 23.52 -18.92 11.67
C THR A 288 23.95 -19.78 10.49
N GLN A 289 24.47 -19.14 9.45
CA GLN A 289 25.14 -19.81 8.35
C GLN A 289 26.64 -19.49 8.39
N THR A 290 27.48 -20.50 8.10
CA THR A 290 28.93 -20.32 7.97
C THR A 290 29.33 -20.37 6.50
N ASP A 291 30.02 -19.35 6.04
CA ASP A 291 30.59 -19.27 4.70
C ASP A 291 32.11 -19.14 4.77
N SER A 292 32.81 -19.80 3.86
CA SER A 292 34.24 -19.60 3.66
C SER A 292 34.48 -18.33 2.83
N VAL A 293 35.43 -17.52 3.27
CA VAL A 293 35.97 -16.37 2.55
C VAL A 293 37.42 -16.69 2.25
N ILE A 294 37.73 -16.82 0.95
CA ILE A 294 39.09 -17.05 0.47
C ILE A 294 39.71 -15.69 0.22
N THR A 295 40.77 -15.39 0.96
CA THR A 295 41.62 -14.22 0.75
C THR A 295 43.01 -14.69 0.36
N TYR A 296 43.72 -13.91 -0.44
CA TYR A 296 45.10 -14.22 -0.82
C TYR A 296 46.03 -13.33 0.00
N GLU A 297 46.94 -13.95 0.75
CA GLU A 297 48.02 -13.27 1.45
C GLU A 297 49.35 -13.65 0.79
N TYR A 298 50.38 -12.81 0.94
CA TYR A 298 51.71 -13.15 0.51
C TYR A 298 52.44 -13.85 1.65
N ASN A 299 53.04 -15.01 1.38
CA ASN A 299 53.96 -15.66 2.31
C ASN A 299 55.32 -14.91 2.34
N ASP A 300 56.24 -15.35 3.19
CA ASP A 300 57.57 -14.74 3.34
C ASP A 300 58.42 -14.78 2.05
N ASN A 301 58.05 -15.63 1.09
CA ASN A 301 58.66 -15.73 -0.23
C ASN A 301 57.95 -14.85 -1.29
N PHE A 302 57.04 -13.95 -0.88
CA PHE A 302 56.20 -13.13 -1.76
C PHE A 302 55.33 -13.94 -2.74
N GLU A 303 54.96 -15.17 -2.39
CA GLU A 303 54.02 -15.97 -3.16
C GLU A 303 52.60 -15.80 -2.62
N LYS A 304 51.62 -15.67 -3.53
CA LYS A 304 50.20 -15.61 -3.14
C LYS A 304 49.75 -16.98 -2.65
N VAL A 305 49.39 -17.06 -1.37
CA VAL A 305 48.84 -18.27 -0.75
C VAL A 305 47.37 -18.05 -0.38
N GLU A 306 46.55 -19.09 -0.58
CA GLU A 306 45.15 -19.08 -0.22
C GLU A 306 44.96 -19.17 1.29
N LYS A 307 44.29 -18.18 1.86
CA LYS A 307 43.86 -18.17 3.26
C LYS A 307 42.35 -18.28 3.31
N VAL A 308 41.88 -19.41 3.84
CA VAL A 308 40.45 -19.66 4.04
C VAL A 308 40.06 -19.19 5.45
N SER A 309 39.20 -18.19 5.53
CA SER A 309 38.57 -17.77 6.78
C SER A 309 37.09 -18.14 6.79
N PHE A 310 36.52 -18.41 7.96
CA PHE A 310 35.10 -18.74 8.12
C PHE A 310 34.35 -17.55 8.69
N ARG A 311 33.34 -17.07 7.96
CA ARG A 311 32.43 -16.02 8.39
C ARG A 311 31.10 -16.63 8.80
N LYS A 312 30.71 -16.39 10.05
CA LYS A 312 29.36 -16.69 10.55
C LYS A 312 28.46 -15.48 10.34
N SER A 313 27.31 -15.69 9.72
CA SER A 313 26.30 -14.65 9.50
C SER A 313 24.96 -15.13 10.02
N GLU A 314 24.25 -14.25 10.71
CA GLU A 314 22.85 -14.46 11.07
C GLU A 314 21.97 -14.13 9.86
N ILE A 315 21.13 -15.07 9.43
CA ILE A 315 20.29 -14.95 8.24
C ILE A 315 18.84 -15.35 8.55
N PRO A 316 17.86 -14.92 7.73
CA PRO A 316 16.48 -15.35 7.85
C PRO A 316 16.32 -16.87 7.74
N ASN A 317 15.66 -17.48 8.71
CA ASN A 317 15.21 -18.86 8.64
C ASN A 317 13.88 -18.94 7.88
N PHE A 318 13.98 -19.10 6.57
CA PHE A 318 12.83 -19.27 5.71
C PHE A 318 12.77 -20.63 5.01
N VAL A 319 11.55 -20.96 4.59
CA VAL A 319 11.21 -22.07 3.71
C VAL A 319 10.15 -21.60 2.72
N ILE A 320 10.36 -21.87 1.44
CA ILE A 320 9.38 -21.71 0.38
C ILE A 320 9.06 -23.10 -0.16
N ARG A 321 7.77 -23.44 -0.25
CA ARG A 321 7.28 -24.71 -0.79
C ARG A 321 6.38 -24.40 -1.98
N ILE A 322 6.61 -25.08 -3.08
CA ILE A 322 5.87 -24.90 -4.33
C ILE A 322 5.38 -26.27 -4.76
N ASN A 323 4.06 -26.45 -4.86
CA ASN A 323 3.52 -27.66 -5.47
C ASN A 323 3.83 -27.62 -6.97
N ALA A 324 4.50 -28.65 -7.48
CA ALA A 324 4.97 -28.68 -8.84
C ALA A 324 5.14 -30.10 -9.40
N ASP A 325 5.24 -30.23 -10.73
CA ASP A 325 6.01 -31.32 -11.35
C ASP A 325 7.50 -31.02 -11.14
N THR A 326 8.05 -31.61 -10.08
CA THR A 326 9.37 -31.28 -9.56
C THR A 326 10.49 -31.72 -10.49
N LYS A 327 10.35 -32.85 -11.19
CA LYS A 327 11.37 -33.35 -12.12
C LYS A 327 11.51 -32.41 -13.31
N GLY A 328 10.39 -31.99 -13.89
CA GLY A 328 10.36 -31.02 -14.98
C GLY A 328 10.89 -29.65 -14.57
N LEU A 329 10.45 -29.15 -13.42
CA LEU A 329 10.89 -27.86 -12.88
C LEU A 329 12.40 -27.85 -12.57
N MET A 330 12.92 -28.89 -11.91
CA MET A 330 14.35 -29.01 -11.61
C MET A 330 15.20 -29.01 -12.88
N ARG A 331 14.79 -29.76 -13.92
CA ARG A 331 15.50 -29.78 -15.21
C ARG A 331 15.52 -28.41 -15.86
N TYR A 332 14.38 -27.71 -15.83
CA TYR A 332 14.29 -26.36 -16.37
C TYR A 332 15.20 -25.38 -15.62
N LEU A 333 15.14 -25.33 -14.29
CA LEU A 333 15.94 -24.41 -13.48
C LEU A 333 17.45 -24.70 -13.61
N ASP A 334 17.84 -25.95 -13.72
CA ASP A 334 19.24 -26.36 -13.95
C ASP A 334 19.73 -25.92 -15.34
N HIS A 335 18.93 -26.13 -16.38
CA HIS A 335 19.25 -25.66 -17.74
C HIS A 335 19.38 -24.14 -17.81
N GLN A 336 18.63 -23.40 -16.99
CA GLN A 336 18.75 -21.95 -16.87
C GLN A 336 19.91 -21.51 -15.94
N ASN A 337 20.72 -22.44 -15.43
CA ASN A 337 21.80 -22.20 -14.45
C ASN A 337 21.32 -21.53 -13.14
N ILE A 338 20.04 -21.71 -12.80
CA ILE A 338 19.43 -21.09 -11.61
C ILE A 338 19.76 -21.86 -10.35
N ILE A 339 19.79 -23.18 -10.46
CA ILE A 339 20.20 -24.09 -9.39
C ILE A 339 21.52 -24.76 -9.77
N ASN A 340 22.29 -25.13 -8.76
CA ASN A 340 23.47 -25.97 -8.89
C ASN A 340 23.13 -27.34 -8.30
N LYS A 341 23.05 -28.36 -9.16
CA LYS A 341 22.67 -29.73 -8.76
C LYS A 341 23.66 -30.37 -7.79
N ASP A 342 24.96 -30.19 -8.01
CA ASP A 342 26.02 -30.83 -7.21
C ASP A 342 25.99 -30.38 -5.76
N SER A 343 25.78 -29.08 -5.54
CA SER A 343 25.69 -28.50 -4.20
C SER A 343 24.26 -28.48 -3.63
N ALA A 344 23.25 -28.79 -4.45
CA ALA A 344 21.83 -28.62 -4.14
C ALA A 344 21.52 -27.20 -3.61
N THR A 345 22.07 -26.17 -4.27
CA THR A 345 21.88 -24.77 -3.88
C THR A 345 21.42 -23.89 -5.05
N LEU A 346 20.83 -22.75 -4.72
CA LEU A 346 20.58 -21.68 -5.69
C LEU A 346 21.91 -21.04 -6.12
N ASN A 347 22.02 -20.65 -7.38
CA ASN A 347 23.19 -19.98 -7.91
C ASN A 347 23.43 -18.64 -7.19
N LYS A 348 24.63 -18.45 -6.62
CA LYS A 348 25.03 -17.21 -5.93
C LYS A 348 24.99 -15.97 -6.82
N ALA A 349 25.11 -16.13 -8.13
CA ALA A 349 24.98 -15.00 -9.06
C ALA A 349 23.55 -14.43 -9.14
N ILE A 350 22.55 -15.27 -8.81
CA ILE A 350 21.13 -14.90 -8.71
C ILE A 350 20.82 -14.38 -7.30
N PHE A 351 21.27 -15.09 -6.28
CA PHE A 351 21.03 -14.72 -4.89
C PHE A 351 22.34 -14.70 -4.09
N PRO A 352 23.02 -13.53 -4.02
CA PRO A 352 24.36 -13.43 -3.43
C PRO A 352 24.36 -13.24 -1.91
N LEU A 353 23.19 -13.12 -1.27
CA LEU A 353 23.10 -12.70 0.14
C LEU A 353 23.53 -13.80 1.12
N PHE A 354 23.12 -15.05 0.87
CA PHE A 354 23.46 -16.24 1.66
C PHE A 354 23.07 -17.50 0.87
N LYS A 355 23.34 -18.71 1.40
CA LYS A 355 23.07 -19.95 0.66
C LYS A 355 21.60 -20.31 0.82
N VAL A 356 20.95 -20.61 -0.30
CA VAL A 356 19.61 -21.16 -0.34
C VAL A 356 19.71 -22.58 -0.86
N PHE A 357 19.30 -23.54 -0.04
CA PHE A 357 19.28 -24.96 -0.37
C PHE A 357 18.01 -25.30 -1.14
N VAL A 358 18.16 -26.20 -2.10
CA VAL A 358 17.10 -26.69 -2.96
C VAL A 358 16.84 -28.15 -2.62
N LYS A 359 15.57 -28.51 -2.43
CA LYS A 359 15.11 -29.89 -2.29
C LYS A 359 13.86 -30.12 -3.11
N HIS A 360 13.57 -31.37 -3.42
CA HIS A 360 12.29 -31.73 -3.99
C HIS A 360 11.80 -33.09 -3.48
N THR A 361 10.48 -33.27 -3.51
CA THR A 361 9.78 -34.55 -3.44
C THR A 361 9.15 -34.84 -4.80
N ASP A 362 8.25 -35.82 -4.90
CA ASP A 362 7.47 -36.04 -6.13
C ASP A 362 6.41 -34.96 -6.38
N GLN A 363 6.06 -34.17 -5.35
CA GLN A 363 4.96 -33.20 -5.40
C GLN A 363 5.38 -31.77 -5.11
N GLN A 364 6.52 -31.56 -4.44
CA GLN A 364 6.92 -30.25 -3.94
C GLN A 364 8.36 -29.90 -4.25
N PHE A 365 8.56 -28.70 -4.76
CA PHE A 365 9.86 -28.04 -4.85
C PHE A 365 10.03 -27.14 -3.63
N VAL A 366 11.18 -27.21 -2.97
CA VAL A 366 11.44 -26.54 -1.70
C VAL A 366 12.73 -25.74 -1.78
N LEU A 367 12.64 -24.46 -1.40
CA LEU A 367 13.79 -23.58 -1.16
C LEU A 367 13.89 -23.30 0.34
N SER A 368 15.06 -23.45 0.93
CA SER A 368 15.25 -23.15 2.35
C SER A 368 16.64 -22.62 2.66
N SER A 369 16.71 -21.75 3.66
CA SER A 369 17.96 -21.34 4.31
C SER A 369 18.66 -22.48 5.10
N LYS A 370 17.97 -23.59 5.38
CA LYS A 370 18.50 -24.73 6.16
C LYS A 370 18.70 -25.97 5.29
N LYS A 371 19.94 -26.49 5.25
CA LYS A 371 20.31 -27.68 4.47
C LYS A 371 19.46 -28.90 4.82
N ASP A 372 19.23 -29.17 6.10
CA ASP A 372 18.52 -30.37 6.57
C ASP A 372 17.06 -30.13 6.94
N MET A 373 16.39 -29.22 6.23
CA MET A 373 14.95 -29.00 6.44
C MET A 373 14.17 -30.28 6.12
N LYS A 374 13.30 -30.71 7.04
CA LYS A 374 12.36 -31.82 6.82
C LYS A 374 11.27 -31.36 5.86
N SER A 375 10.98 -32.19 4.85
CA SER A 375 10.05 -31.84 3.77
C SER A 375 8.57 -32.03 4.13
N THR A 376 8.25 -32.72 5.23
CA THR A 376 6.86 -33.02 5.60
C THR A 376 6.23 -31.85 6.34
N ALA A 377 5.45 -31.10 5.60
CA ALA A 377 4.56 -30.05 6.05
C ALA A 377 3.16 -30.67 6.31
N SER A 378 2.50 -30.33 7.41
CA SER A 378 1.10 -30.72 7.66
C SER A 378 0.20 -29.75 6.91
N TYR A 379 -0.67 -30.27 6.04
CA TYR A 379 -1.58 -29.47 5.22
C TYR A 379 -3.01 -29.61 5.72
N THR A 380 -3.68 -28.47 5.87
CA THR A 380 -5.12 -28.40 6.12
C THR A 380 -5.83 -27.84 4.90
N LYS A 381 -7.03 -28.34 4.60
CA LYS A 381 -7.90 -27.73 3.58
C LYS A 381 -8.20 -26.28 3.97
N SER A 382 -8.12 -25.36 3.01
CA SER A 382 -8.37 -23.93 3.23
C SER A 382 -9.25 -23.39 2.13
N ASP A 383 -10.20 -22.52 2.46
CA ASP A 383 -11.03 -21.84 1.46
C ASP A 383 -10.40 -20.52 0.97
N ASN A 384 -9.20 -20.19 1.46
CA ASN A 384 -8.49 -18.98 1.09
C ASN A 384 -7.68 -19.18 -0.19
N LEU A 385 -7.90 -18.30 -1.16
CA LEU A 385 -7.09 -18.18 -2.37
C LEU A 385 -5.71 -17.63 -2.03
N PHE A 386 -5.61 -16.66 -1.11
CA PHE A 386 -4.31 -16.25 -0.58
C PHE A 386 -4.41 -15.81 0.87
N MET A 387 -3.28 -15.85 1.57
CA MET A 387 -3.10 -15.18 2.86
C MET A 387 -1.69 -14.66 3.03
N LEU A 388 -1.57 -13.55 3.76
CA LEU A 388 -0.31 -12.95 4.18
C LEU A 388 -0.43 -12.53 5.64
N ASN A 389 0.48 -13.01 6.48
CA ASN A 389 0.62 -12.58 7.86
C ASN A 389 2.05 -12.12 8.11
N ILE A 390 2.22 -10.93 8.70
CA ILE A 390 3.53 -10.39 9.06
C ILE A 390 3.47 -9.94 10.51
N ASN A 391 4.42 -10.39 11.34
CA ASN A 391 4.66 -9.86 12.67
C ASN A 391 5.84 -8.87 12.61
N PHE A 392 5.53 -7.58 12.61
CA PHE A 392 6.55 -6.53 12.46
C PHE A 392 7.50 -6.43 13.65
N GLN A 393 7.05 -6.81 14.85
CA GLN A 393 7.92 -6.82 16.03
C GLN A 393 9.03 -7.87 15.90
N LYS A 394 8.71 -9.06 15.39
CA LYS A 394 9.71 -10.09 15.08
C LYS A 394 10.56 -9.70 13.88
N LEU A 395 9.93 -9.16 12.83
CA LEU A 395 10.61 -8.74 11.60
C LEU A 395 11.70 -7.68 11.88
N ASN A 396 11.37 -6.65 12.68
CA ASN A 396 12.30 -5.59 13.06
C ASN A 396 13.50 -6.11 13.86
N LYS A 397 13.29 -7.12 14.73
CA LYS A 397 14.37 -7.76 15.48
C LYS A 397 15.31 -8.55 14.57
N GLN A 398 14.81 -9.14 13.49
CA GLN A 398 15.57 -10.05 12.63
C GLN A 398 16.28 -9.36 11.46
N ILE A 399 15.68 -8.30 10.90
CA ILE A 399 16.29 -7.58 9.78
C ILE A 399 17.44 -6.67 10.26
N ASN A 400 17.36 -6.12 11.47
CA ASN A 400 18.37 -5.26 12.09
C ASN A 400 18.95 -4.16 11.14
N GLN A 401 18.09 -3.55 10.31
CA GLN A 401 18.46 -2.45 9.42
C GLN A 401 17.86 -1.14 9.95
N SER A 402 18.70 -0.21 10.39
CA SER A 402 18.28 1.05 11.03
C SER A 402 17.34 1.88 10.15
N LEU A 403 17.57 1.89 8.84
CA LEU A 403 16.75 2.63 7.87
C LEU A 403 15.30 2.11 7.79
N ILE A 404 15.11 0.79 7.79
CA ILE A 404 13.79 0.16 7.65
C ILE A 404 13.03 0.19 8.98
N ASN A 405 13.75 -0.03 10.09
CA ASN A 405 13.17 -0.10 11.43
C ASN A 405 12.41 1.18 11.81
N ARG A 406 12.83 2.35 11.31
CA ARG A 406 12.13 3.62 11.58
C ARG A 406 10.69 3.63 11.04
N TYR A 407 10.46 3.02 9.88
CA TYR A 407 9.14 2.98 9.23
C TYR A 407 8.24 1.89 9.80
N LEU A 408 8.83 0.82 10.34
CA LEU A 408 8.10 -0.33 10.86
C LEU A 408 7.85 -0.26 12.38
N LYS A 409 8.48 0.68 13.11
CA LYS A 409 8.41 0.76 14.59
C LYS A 409 6.99 0.82 15.16
N ASN A 410 6.09 1.47 14.44
CA ASN A 410 4.70 1.68 14.87
C ASN A 410 3.76 0.57 14.39
N LEU A 411 4.26 -0.39 13.63
CA LEU A 411 3.48 -1.51 13.12
C LEU A 411 3.65 -2.72 14.04
N ALA A 412 2.55 -3.40 14.34
CA ALA A 412 2.54 -4.62 15.14
C ALA A 412 2.36 -5.86 14.25
N GLN A 413 1.28 -5.91 13.48
CA GLN A 413 0.92 -7.07 12.68
C GLN A 413 0.15 -6.68 11.41
N LEU A 414 0.45 -7.33 10.29
CA LEU A 414 -0.37 -7.34 9.09
C LEU A 414 -1.03 -8.70 8.95
N SER A 415 -2.33 -8.73 8.64
CA SER A 415 -3.06 -9.92 8.23
C SER A 415 -3.87 -9.59 7.00
N ILE A 416 -3.71 -10.36 5.93
CA ILE A 416 -4.47 -10.25 4.69
C ILE A 416 -4.95 -11.64 4.29
N SER A 417 -6.19 -11.74 3.82
CA SER A 417 -6.76 -12.94 3.24
C SER A 417 -7.58 -12.59 2.00
N GLY A 418 -7.54 -13.47 0.99
CA GLY A 418 -8.38 -13.39 -0.19
C GLY A 418 -9.17 -14.66 -0.41
N LYS A 419 -10.43 -14.52 -0.81
CA LYS A 419 -11.30 -15.62 -1.22
C LYS A 419 -11.90 -15.32 -2.58
N ALA A 420 -11.94 -16.33 -3.46
CA ALA A 420 -12.70 -16.21 -4.70
C ALA A 420 -14.20 -16.38 -4.39
N ASP A 421 -15.05 -15.57 -5.02
CA ASP A 421 -16.50 -15.78 -5.01
C ASP A 421 -16.97 -16.63 -6.19
N GLU A 422 -18.26 -16.95 -6.22
CA GLU A 422 -18.91 -17.75 -7.26
C GLU A 422 -18.78 -17.14 -8.67
N SER A 423 -18.58 -15.83 -8.76
CA SER A 423 -18.37 -15.11 -10.03
C SER A 423 -16.90 -15.09 -10.49
N GLY A 424 -15.99 -15.68 -9.71
CA GLY A 424 -14.56 -15.69 -9.96
C GLY A 424 -13.83 -14.40 -9.52
N LYS A 425 -14.51 -13.47 -8.84
CA LYS A 425 -13.84 -12.28 -8.29
C LYS A 425 -13.17 -12.61 -6.97
N ILE A 426 -12.07 -11.94 -6.69
CA ILE A 426 -11.25 -12.18 -5.50
C ILE A 426 -11.55 -11.10 -4.47
N ASN A 427 -12.22 -11.50 -3.40
CA ASN A 427 -12.54 -10.66 -2.25
C ASN A 427 -11.36 -10.65 -1.28
N ILE A 428 -10.68 -9.52 -1.21
CA ILE A 428 -9.53 -9.25 -0.36
C ILE A 428 -9.98 -8.52 0.89
N ARG A 429 -9.52 -8.97 2.06
CA ARG A 429 -9.65 -8.26 3.33
C ARG A 429 -8.33 -8.28 4.07
N GLY A 430 -7.99 -7.17 4.70
CA GLY A 430 -6.82 -7.11 5.56
C GLY A 430 -6.94 -6.10 6.68
N ALA A 431 -6.05 -6.27 7.65
CA ALA A 431 -5.90 -5.43 8.81
C ALA A 431 -4.41 -5.23 9.11
N LEU A 432 -4.01 -3.97 9.28
CA LEU A 432 -2.69 -3.58 9.78
C LEU A 432 -2.86 -3.01 11.19
N SER A 433 -2.44 -3.78 12.18
CA SER A 433 -2.44 -3.36 13.58
C SER A 433 -1.20 -2.53 13.91
N MET A 434 -1.38 -1.49 14.69
CA MET A 434 -0.34 -0.60 15.20
C MET A 434 0.15 -1.08 16.57
N SER A 435 1.37 -0.68 16.93
CA SER A 435 1.95 -0.94 18.26
C SER A 435 1.16 -0.25 19.38
N ASN A 436 0.63 0.95 19.12
CA ASN A 436 -0.27 1.65 20.02
C ASN A 436 -1.72 1.40 19.58
N LYS A 437 -2.48 0.65 20.39
CA LYS A 437 -3.84 0.23 20.06
C LYS A 437 -4.90 1.31 20.29
N ASP A 438 -4.57 2.30 21.10
CA ASP A 438 -5.54 3.28 21.60
C ASP A 438 -5.65 4.49 20.68
N ILE A 439 -4.62 4.78 19.90
CA ILE A 439 -4.54 6.01 19.09
C ILE A 439 -4.92 5.75 17.64
N ASN A 440 -5.63 6.71 17.04
CA ASN A 440 -6.00 6.64 15.63
C ASN A 440 -4.79 6.35 14.73
N SER A 441 -4.93 5.33 13.86
CA SER A 441 -3.84 4.83 13.03
C SER A 441 -3.36 5.83 11.97
N LEU A 442 -4.23 6.69 11.43
CA LEU A 442 -3.82 7.74 10.51
C LEU A 442 -2.93 8.77 11.23
N TYR A 443 -3.31 9.15 12.44
CA TYR A 443 -2.51 10.08 13.25
C TYR A 443 -1.12 9.48 13.57
N LEU A 444 -1.06 8.19 13.92
CA LEU A 444 0.22 7.49 14.15
C LEU A 444 1.10 7.45 12.90
N LEU A 445 0.51 7.22 11.71
CA LEU A 445 1.27 7.25 10.45
C LEU A 445 1.82 8.65 10.18
N LEU A 446 0.99 9.68 10.29
CA LEU A 446 1.39 11.05 9.96
C LEU A 446 2.41 11.64 10.96
N SER A 447 2.36 11.24 12.23
CA SER A 447 3.33 11.67 13.26
C SER A 447 4.67 10.93 13.22
N SER A 448 4.80 9.93 12.34
CA SER A 448 6.04 9.15 12.18
C SER A 448 7.04 9.73 11.19
N PHE A 449 6.57 10.64 10.33
CA PHE A 449 7.36 11.40 9.36
C PHE A 449 7.82 12.71 10.01
#